data_AF-A0A6B2G7T0-F1
#
_entry.id   AF-A0A6B2G7T0-F1
#
_cell.length_a   1.000
_cell.length_b   1.000
_cell.length_c   1.000
_cell.angle_alpha   90.00
_cell.angle_beta   90.00
_cell.angle_gamma   90.00
#
_symmetry.space_group_name_H-M   'P 1'
#
loop_
_entity.id
_entity.type
_entity.pdbx_description
1 polymer ?
#
loop_
_entity_poly.entity_id
_entity_poly.type
_entity_poly.pdbx_seq_one_letter_code
_entity_poly.pdbx_strand_id
1 'polypeptide(L)'
;MLTSGTIKKNPESQFLIGPDESGKFIRVSIKSIHRKRSPVDTVYAGQSCSFALKKIKRNEVRKGMVIVSTQPTPTAYWQFKADVHILHHPTTIGPKYQAVGEIFGISLF
;
A
#
# COMPACT_ATOMS: atom_id res chain seq x y z
N MET A 1 -6.86 5.48 0.65
CA MET A 1 -6.59 6.94 0.68
C MET A 1 -5.20 7.19 0.16
N LEU A 2 -4.97 8.24 -0.66
CA LEU A 2 -3.62 8.59 -1.11
C LEU A 2 -2.83 9.21 0.06
N THR A 3 -1.72 8.61 0.45
CA THR A 3 -0.94 9.04 1.62
C THR A 3 0.02 10.18 1.30
N SER A 4 0.64 10.15 0.13
CA SER A 4 1.63 11.12 -0.29
C SER A 4 1.61 11.33 -1.80
N GLY A 5 2.14 12.48 -2.24
CA GLY A 5 2.26 12.81 -3.65
C GLY A 5 0.95 13.18 -4.33
N THR A 6 0.96 13.11 -5.66
CA THR A 6 -0.17 13.44 -6.53
C THR A 6 -0.22 12.41 -7.66
N ILE A 7 -1.41 11.87 -7.92
CA ILE A 7 -1.61 10.90 -9.00
C ILE A 7 -2.52 11.53 -10.04
N LYS A 8 -2.00 11.66 -11.26
CA LYS A 8 -2.76 12.10 -12.43
C LYS A 8 -3.08 10.89 -13.31
N LYS A 9 -4.31 10.85 -13.84
CA LYS A 9 -4.77 9.88 -14.82
C LYS A 9 -3.99 10.10 -16.12
N ASN A 10 -2.95 9.31 -16.32
CA ASN A 10 -2.17 9.29 -17.55
C ASN A 10 -1.94 7.81 -17.97
N PRO A 11 -2.33 7.41 -19.19
CA PRO A 11 -2.11 6.05 -19.71
C PRO A 11 -0.65 5.59 -19.69
N GLU A 12 0.30 6.53 -19.77
CA GLU A 12 1.74 6.25 -19.83
C GLU A 12 2.38 6.14 -18.45
N SER A 13 1.73 6.65 -17.40
CA SER A 13 2.26 6.61 -16.04
C SER A 13 2.24 5.19 -15.49
N GLN A 14 3.42 4.73 -15.09
CA GLN A 14 3.63 3.42 -14.49
C GLN A 14 3.79 3.55 -12.98
N PHE A 15 3.14 2.65 -12.26
CA PHE A 15 3.21 2.50 -10.82
C PHE A 15 3.59 1.06 -10.48
N LEU A 16 3.97 0.84 -9.23
CA LEU A 16 4.23 -0.48 -8.68
C LEU A 16 3.16 -0.81 -7.66
N ILE A 17 2.61 -2.02 -7.71
CA ILE A 17 1.74 -2.56 -6.67
C ILE A 17 2.42 -3.74 -5.99
N GLY A 18 2.33 -3.79 -4.67
CA GLY A 18 2.89 -4.85 -3.85
C GLY A 18 2.99 -4.44 -2.38
N PRO A 19 3.72 -5.18 -1.54
CA PRO A 19 4.34 -6.46 -1.85
C PRO A 19 3.29 -7.57 -2.08
N ASP A 20 3.57 -8.47 -3.01
CA ASP A 20 2.85 -9.74 -3.12
C ASP A 20 3.26 -10.72 -2.01
N GLU A 21 2.70 -11.94 -2.01
CA GLU A 21 3.07 -12.99 -1.03
C GLU A 21 4.55 -13.36 -1.06
N SER A 22 5.25 -13.08 -2.17
CA SER A 22 6.69 -13.29 -2.34
C SER A 22 7.52 -12.03 -2.04
N GLY A 23 6.90 -10.93 -1.60
CA GLY A 23 7.57 -9.65 -1.37
C GLY A 23 7.87 -8.83 -2.63
N LYS A 24 7.37 -9.25 -3.80
CA LYS A 24 7.65 -8.60 -5.08
C LYS A 24 6.65 -7.49 -5.40
N PHE A 25 7.10 -6.58 -6.26
CA PHE A 25 6.29 -5.49 -6.79
C PHE A 25 6.06 -5.67 -8.28
N ILE A 26 4.82 -5.45 -8.72
CA ILE A 26 4.39 -5.64 -10.10
C ILE A 26 4.08 -4.28 -10.72
N ARG A 27 4.53 -4.06 -11.96
CA ARG A 27 4.23 -2.84 -12.72
C ARG A 27 2.78 -2.82 -13.18
N VAL A 28 2.07 -1.76 -12.83
CA VAL A 28 0.68 -1.51 -13.19
C VAL A 28 0.50 -0.11 -13.75
N SER A 29 -0.58 0.09 -14.51
CA SER A 29 -1.00 1.40 -15.02
C SER A 29 -2.43 1.68 -14.60
N ILE A 30 -2.75 2.93 -14.34
CA ILE A 30 -4.08 3.36 -13.91
C ILE A 30 -4.96 3.61 -15.14
N LYS A 31 -6.10 2.90 -15.24
CA LYS A 31 -7.12 3.08 -16.27
C LYS A 31 -8.01 4.28 -15.99
N SER A 32 -8.50 4.39 -14.76
CA SER A 32 -9.38 5.47 -14.32
C SER A 32 -9.28 5.68 -12.83
N ILE A 33 -9.61 6.89 -12.40
CA ILE A 33 -9.62 7.30 -11.00
C ILE A 33 -11.03 7.78 -10.67
N HIS A 34 -11.57 7.32 -9.56
CA HIS A 34 -12.86 7.76 -9.06
C HIS A 34 -12.74 8.29 -7.64
N ARG A 35 -13.38 9.42 -7.38
CA ARG A 35 -13.51 10.00 -6.05
C ARG A 35 -15.00 10.23 -5.76
N LYS A 36 -15.50 9.68 -4.66
CA LYS A 36 -16.92 9.78 -4.29
C LYS A 36 -17.88 9.45 -5.46
N ARG A 37 -17.65 8.31 -6.13
CA ARG A 37 -18.39 7.84 -7.33
C ARG A 37 -18.31 8.75 -8.58
N SER A 38 -17.51 9.81 -8.56
CA SER A 38 -17.29 10.69 -9.71
C SER A 38 -15.91 10.44 -10.32
N PRO A 39 -15.79 10.37 -11.66
CA PRO A 39 -14.48 10.27 -12.31
C PRO A 39 -13.68 11.54 -12.06
N VAL A 40 -12.39 11.40 -11.80
CA VAL A 40 -11.46 12.52 -11.61
C VAL A 40 -10.17 12.26 -12.38
N ASP A 41 -9.51 13.33 -12.82
CA ASP A 41 -8.24 13.21 -13.54
C ASP A 41 -7.03 13.33 -12.61
N THR A 42 -7.17 13.92 -11.43
CA THR A 42 -6.07 14.10 -10.49
C THR A 42 -6.54 13.87 -9.06
N VAL A 43 -5.69 13.26 -8.24
CA VAL A 43 -5.90 13.06 -6.81
C VAL A 43 -4.67 13.52 -6.05
N TYR A 44 -4.90 14.22 -4.94
CA TYR A 44 -3.88 14.74 -4.04
C TYR A 44 -3.81 13.93 -2.75
N ALA A 45 -2.66 13.97 -2.08
CA ALA A 45 -2.48 13.37 -0.77
C ALA A 45 -3.60 13.77 0.22
N GLY A 46 -4.00 12.84 1.08
CA GLY A 46 -5.12 12.98 2.02
C GLY A 46 -6.50 12.68 1.42
N GLN A 47 -6.61 12.44 0.11
CA GLN A 47 -7.89 12.15 -0.52
C GLN A 47 -8.17 10.65 -0.64
N SER A 48 -9.39 10.25 -0.32
CA SER A 48 -9.90 8.90 -0.60
C SER A 48 -10.40 8.79 -2.04
N CYS A 49 -9.89 7.82 -2.77
CA CYS A 49 -10.19 7.56 -4.17
C CYS A 49 -9.97 6.07 -4.49
N SER A 50 -10.69 5.59 -5.51
CA SER A 50 -10.56 4.25 -6.04
C SER A 50 -9.83 4.30 -7.39
N PHE A 51 -8.90 3.38 -7.61
CA PHE A 51 -8.13 3.25 -8.84
C PHE A 51 -8.53 1.99 -9.60
N ALA A 52 -8.87 2.12 -10.88
CA ALA A 52 -8.99 0.98 -11.77
C ALA A 52 -7.62 0.68 -12.38
N LEU A 53 -7.07 -0.52 -12.13
CA LEU A 53 -5.75 -0.91 -12.61
C LEU A 53 -5.84 -1.72 -13.90
N LYS A 54 -4.81 -1.63 -14.75
CA LYS A 54 -4.57 -2.55 -15.87
C LYS A 54 -3.41 -3.48 -15.54
N LYS A 55 -3.35 -4.61 -16.25
CA LYS A 55 -2.27 -5.62 -16.17
C LYS A 55 -2.19 -6.38 -14.84
N ILE A 56 -3.27 -6.40 -14.06
CA ILE A 56 -3.37 -7.20 -12.82
C ILE A 56 -4.77 -7.80 -12.71
N LYS A 57 -4.87 -9.06 -12.26
CA LYS A 57 -6.17 -9.73 -12.05
C LYS A 57 -6.70 -9.42 -10.65
N ARG A 58 -8.03 -9.45 -10.49
CA ARG A 58 -8.68 -9.19 -9.20
C ARG A 58 -8.20 -10.13 -8.09
N ASN A 59 -7.90 -11.40 -8.43
CA ASN A 59 -7.48 -12.41 -7.46
C ASN A 59 -6.02 -12.24 -7.00
N GLU A 60 -5.22 -11.46 -7.74
CA GLU A 60 -3.82 -11.16 -7.38
C GLU A 60 -3.74 -10.01 -6.38
N VAL A 61 -4.75 -9.15 -6.32
CA VAL A 61 -4.80 -8.01 -5.39
C VAL A 61 -5.35 -8.47 -4.04
N ARG A 62 -4.57 -8.21 -2.98
CA ARG A 62 -4.93 -8.56 -1.59
C ARG A 62 -4.92 -7.34 -0.69
N LYS A 63 -5.63 -7.42 0.43
CA LYS A 63 -5.56 -6.39 1.48
C LYS A 63 -4.12 -6.29 1.98
N GLY A 64 -3.64 -5.07 2.20
CA GLY A 64 -2.27 -4.78 2.63
C GLY A 64 -1.30 -4.45 1.49
N MET A 65 -1.67 -4.68 0.22
CA MET A 65 -0.88 -4.18 -0.90
C MET A 65 -0.99 -2.66 -1.05
N VAL A 66 0.12 -2.01 -1.38
CA VAL A 66 0.24 -0.58 -1.62
C VAL A 66 0.59 -0.30 -3.08
N ILE A 67 0.15 0.86 -3.57
CA ILE A 67 0.58 1.40 -4.87
C ILE A 67 1.62 2.49 -4.60
N VAL A 68 2.76 2.39 -5.26
CA VAL A 68 3.91 3.30 -5.10
C VAL A 68 4.48 3.73 -6.45
N SER A 69 5.25 4.82 -6.43
CA SER A 69 6.04 5.26 -7.58
C SER A 69 7.05 4.19 -8.00
N THR A 70 7.47 4.21 -9.27
CA THR A 70 8.56 3.36 -9.76
C THR A 70 9.94 3.76 -9.24
N GLN A 71 10.06 5.02 -8.80
CA GLN A 71 11.29 5.60 -8.27
C GLN A 71 11.03 6.30 -6.93
N PRO A 72 11.83 6.00 -5.87
CA PRO A 72 12.79 4.90 -5.80
C PRO A 72 12.11 3.52 -5.90
N THR A 73 12.84 2.48 -6.29
CA THR A 73 12.28 1.13 -6.38
C THR A 73 12.00 0.60 -4.97
N PRO A 74 10.73 0.25 -4.65
CA PRO A 74 10.35 -0.23 -3.34
C PRO A 74 10.95 -1.61 -3.07
N THR A 75 11.32 -1.83 -1.81
CA THR A 75 11.84 -3.11 -1.31
C THR A 75 11.01 -3.55 -0.11
N ALA A 76 10.59 -4.81 -0.12
CA ALA A 76 9.91 -5.42 1.02
C ALA A 76 10.90 -6.18 1.90
N TYR A 77 10.69 -6.13 3.21
CA TYR A 77 11.53 -6.79 4.21
C TYR A 77 10.68 -7.61 5.17
N TRP A 78 11.19 -8.79 5.54
CA TRP A 78 10.57 -9.66 6.55
C TRP A 78 10.89 -9.26 7.99
N GLN A 79 11.96 -8.49 8.16
CA GLN A 79 12.49 -8.12 9.46
C GLN A 79 12.72 -6.62 9.48
N PHE A 80 12.33 -6.00 10.59
CA PHE A 80 12.55 -4.59 10.85
C PHE A 80 12.93 -4.41 12.31
N LYS A 81 13.63 -3.30 12.60
CA LYS A 81 13.87 -2.84 13.96
C LYS A 81 12.85 -1.75 14.27
N ALA A 82 12.32 -1.76 15.49
CA ALA A 82 11.37 -0.76 15.96
C ALA A 82 11.58 -0.52 17.45
N ASP A 83 11.30 0.71 17.87
CA ASP A 83 11.17 1.05 19.27
C ASP A 83 9.78 0.62 19.73
N VAL A 84 9.73 -0.28 20.72
CA VAL A 84 8.48 -0.83 21.25
C VAL A 84 8.21 -0.22 22.60
N HIS A 85 7.03 0.39 22.73
CA HIS A 85 6.56 0.93 24.00
C HIS A 85 5.44 0.03 24.54
N ILE A 86 5.68 -0.59 25.69
CA ILE A 86 4.73 -1.51 26.33
C ILE A 86 3.88 -0.71 27.30
N LEU A 87 2.59 -0.56 27.00
CA LEU A 87 1.66 0.18 27.86
C LEU A 87 1.20 -0.67 29.05
N HIS A 88 0.58 -1.82 28.75
CA HIS A 88 0.09 -2.77 29.75
C HIS A 88 0.26 -4.19 29.22
N HIS A 89 1.04 -5.02 29.93
CA HIS A 89 1.13 -6.44 29.65
C HIS A 89 1.23 -7.21 30.98
N PRO A 90 0.39 -8.23 31.22
CA PRO A 90 0.37 -8.94 32.50
C PRO A 90 1.60 -9.81 32.78
N THR A 91 2.46 -10.03 31.78
CA THR A 91 3.64 -10.90 31.90
C THR A 91 4.92 -10.22 31.40
N THR A 92 6.07 -10.84 31.64
CA THR A 92 7.37 -10.35 31.15
C THR A 92 7.58 -10.73 29.69
N ILE A 93 7.86 -9.75 28.83
CA ILE A 93 8.22 -9.98 27.43
C ILE A 93 9.71 -10.35 27.35
N GLY A 94 10.02 -11.47 26.72
CA GLY A 94 11.38 -11.97 26.56
C GLY A 94 11.64 -12.52 25.16
N PRO A 95 12.83 -13.08 24.92
CA PRO A 95 13.16 -13.73 23.65
C PRO A 95 12.13 -14.80 23.28
N LYS A 96 11.80 -14.91 21.99
CA LYS A 96 10.76 -15.80 21.43
C LYS A 96 9.32 -15.41 21.75
N TYR A 97 9.09 -14.24 22.36
CA TYR A 97 7.74 -13.68 22.47
C TYR A 97 7.14 -13.46 21.07
N GLN A 98 5.88 -13.88 20.89
CA GLN A 98 5.14 -13.73 19.64
C GLN A 98 4.01 -12.73 19.86
N ALA A 99 3.88 -11.78 18.94
CA ALA A 99 2.80 -10.82 18.93
C ALA A 99 2.32 -10.58 17.50
N VAL A 100 1.05 -10.19 17.39
CA VAL A 100 0.48 -9.68 16.16
C VAL A 100 0.46 -8.17 16.27
N GLY A 101 1.16 -7.50 15.37
CA GLY A 101 1.14 -6.04 15.24
C GLY A 101 0.38 -5.63 13.99
N GLU A 102 -0.33 -4.51 14.05
CA GLU A 102 -0.90 -3.87 12.88
C GLU A 102 0.09 -2.81 12.37
N ILE A 103 0.52 -2.95 11.12
CA ILE A 103 1.33 -1.93 10.44
C ILE A 103 0.36 -1.12 9.58
N PHE A 104 0.25 0.19 9.84
CA PHE A 104 -0.61 1.06 9.06
C PHE A 104 -0.06 1.24 7.62
N GLY A 105 -0.46 0.34 6.73
CA GLY A 105 -0.35 0.45 5.28
C GLY A 105 -1.75 0.60 4.69
N ILE A 106 -2.13 1.83 4.35
CA ILE A 106 -3.51 2.23 4.07
C ILE A 106 -4.17 1.48 2.91
N SER A 107 -5.44 1.14 3.13
CA SER A 107 -6.43 0.50 2.26
C SER A 107 -6.56 1.08 0.84
N LEU A 108 -6.57 0.16 -0.12
CA LEU A 108 -7.32 0.25 -1.38
C LEU A 108 -8.83 0.11 -1.07
N PHE A 109 -9.54 1.23 -1.00
CA PHE A 109 -10.99 1.32 -1.20
C PHE A 109 -11.24 2.20 -2.42
#